data_AF-A0AA89AZG2-F1
#
_entry.id   AF-A0AA89AZG2-F1
#
_cell.length_a   1.000
_cell.length_b   1.000
_cell.length_c   1.000
_cell.angle_alpha   90.00
_cell.angle_beta   90.00
_cell.angle_gamma   90.00
#
_symmetry.space_group_name_H-M   'P 1'
#
loop_
_entity.id
_entity.type
_entity.pdbx_description
1 polymer ?
#
loop_
_entity_poly.entity_id
_entity_poly.type
_entity_poly.pdbx_seq_one_letter_code
_entity_poly.pdbx_strand_id
1 'polypeptide(L)'
;MKYNEISHFGHPQHKLKFEYTTDPFKCDGCKEVGIGSSYKCNTCDYDLHMHCALPSPSISHPFYTKCSFQFLARPPGNTPRYCNACEKDVTGFVYHCKSCGYDLHPCCAKLPMVLDDGEVKLYLYRKVSESCHRCGRKGRSWSYRSACKKYNLHVACVKEMLVETWHDLNVGRGSYSTGSSTRKLETRIPSLKGTLQTRHHSKSKGKVQKCCEMAGLALQFVISAVLGDPTTLIAGVVGSLMSK
;
A
#
# COMPACT_ATOMS: atom_id res chain seq x y z
N MET A 1 -16.12 13.72 13.45
CA MET A 1 -16.96 14.21 12.34
C MET A 1 -16.77 13.29 11.14
N LYS A 2 -17.81 12.59 10.67
CA LYS A 2 -17.72 11.70 9.50
C LYS A 2 -17.99 12.53 8.24
N TYR A 3 -16.94 12.91 7.50
CA TYR A 3 -17.09 13.52 6.18
C TYR A 3 -17.47 12.44 5.17
N ASN A 4 -18.76 12.08 5.15
CA ASN A 4 -19.27 11.05 4.25
C ASN A 4 -19.22 11.49 2.78
N GLU A 5 -19.24 12.80 2.53
CA GLU A 5 -19.09 13.39 1.20
C GLU A 5 -18.19 14.62 1.25
N ILE A 6 -17.44 14.87 0.19
CA ILE A 6 -16.54 16.03 0.06
C ILE A 6 -16.63 16.62 -1.35
N SER A 7 -16.35 17.92 -1.48
CA SER A 7 -16.02 18.53 -2.76
C SER A 7 -14.50 18.49 -2.94
N HIS A 8 -14.02 18.11 -4.12
CA HIS A 8 -12.59 17.95 -4.39
C HIS A 8 -12.12 18.90 -5.51
N PHE A 9 -10.98 19.55 -5.32
CA PHE A 9 -10.45 20.53 -6.31
C PHE A 9 -10.10 19.90 -7.66
N GLY A 10 -9.72 18.61 -7.69
CA GLY A 10 -9.39 17.87 -8.90
C GLY A 10 -10.62 17.33 -9.63
N HIS A 11 -11.79 17.34 -9.00
CA HIS A 11 -13.06 16.91 -9.57
C HIS A 11 -14.21 17.77 -9.02
N PRO A 12 -14.27 19.07 -9.39
CA PRO A 12 -15.22 20.01 -8.78
C PRO A 12 -16.67 19.82 -9.24
N GLN A 13 -16.92 19.07 -10.31
CA GLN A 13 -18.26 18.89 -10.90
C GLN A 13 -19.17 18.02 -10.02
N HIS A 14 -18.59 17.06 -9.29
CA HIS A 14 -19.33 16.13 -8.46
C HIS A 14 -18.72 16.01 -7.07
N LYS A 15 -19.55 15.68 -6.09
CA LYS A 15 -19.09 15.30 -4.76
C LYS A 15 -18.50 13.90 -4.80
N LEU A 16 -17.47 13.68 -4.00
CA LEU A 16 -16.91 12.36 -3.76
C LEU A 16 -17.46 11.82 -2.45
N LYS A 17 -17.90 10.57 -2.45
CA LYS A 17 -18.43 9.88 -1.28
C LYS A 17 -17.37 8.96 -0.68
N PHE A 18 -17.30 8.92 0.63
CA PHE A 18 -16.46 7.96 1.35
C PHE A 18 -17.01 6.55 1.12
N GLU A 19 -16.15 5.65 0.65
CA GLU A 19 -16.46 4.25 0.45
C GLU A 19 -15.30 3.34 0.87
N TYR A 20 -15.65 2.16 1.35
CA TYR A 20 -14.69 1.11 1.64
C TYR A 20 -14.81 0.01 0.59
N THR A 21 -13.70 -0.31 -0.08
CA THR A 21 -13.66 -1.39 -1.07
C THR A 21 -12.58 -2.41 -0.79
N THR A 22 -12.90 -3.69 -0.97
CA THR A 22 -11.91 -4.77 -0.98
C THR A 22 -11.26 -4.94 -2.36
N ASP A 23 -11.78 -4.27 -3.38
CA ASP A 23 -11.24 -4.34 -4.73
C ASP A 23 -10.17 -3.27 -4.93
N PRO A 24 -9.02 -3.60 -5.53
CA PRO A 24 -8.01 -2.62 -5.83
C PRO A 24 -8.52 -1.58 -6.82
N PHE A 25 -8.18 -0.32 -6.60
CA PHE A 25 -8.50 0.80 -7.48
C PHE A 25 -7.25 1.59 -7.83
N LYS A 26 -7.30 2.36 -8.92
CA LYS A 26 -6.25 3.31 -9.26
C LYS A 26 -6.65 4.70 -8.78
N CYS A 27 -5.82 5.33 -7.96
CA CYS A 27 -6.11 6.67 -7.47
C CYS A 27 -5.89 7.72 -8.57
N ASP A 28 -6.88 8.54 -8.87
CA ASP A 28 -6.78 9.61 -9.87
C ASP A 28 -5.92 10.79 -9.44
N GLY A 29 -5.70 10.94 -8.15
CA GLY A 29 -4.82 11.96 -7.60
C GLY A 29 -3.36 11.61 -7.83
N CYS A 30 -2.85 10.61 -7.11
CA CYS A 30 -1.42 10.26 -7.12
C CYS A 30 -1.03 9.21 -8.16
N LYS A 31 -2.01 8.62 -8.87
CA LYS A 31 -1.84 7.57 -9.90
C LYS A 31 -1.32 6.22 -9.40
N GLU A 32 -1.21 6.05 -8.08
CA GLU A 32 -0.86 4.79 -7.43
C GLU A 32 -2.10 3.92 -7.15
N VAL A 33 -1.90 2.61 -7.05
CA VAL A 33 -2.96 1.66 -6.64
C VAL A 33 -3.31 1.84 -5.16
N GLY A 34 -4.59 1.70 -4.84
CA GLY A 34 -5.15 1.69 -3.49
C GLY A 34 -6.09 0.52 -3.25
N ILE A 35 -6.39 0.28 -1.97
CA ILE A 35 -7.45 -0.63 -1.50
C ILE A 35 -8.03 -0.04 -0.21
N GLY A 36 -9.20 -0.49 0.18
CA GLY A 36 -9.82 -0.11 1.45
C GLY A 36 -10.55 1.22 1.35
N SER A 37 -10.29 2.10 2.31
CA SER A 37 -10.95 3.39 2.43
C SER A 37 -10.55 4.35 1.31
N SER A 38 -11.56 4.87 0.61
CA SER A 38 -11.41 5.73 -0.57
C SER A 38 -12.52 6.77 -0.63
N TYR A 39 -12.33 7.78 -1.47
CA TYR A 39 -13.38 8.71 -1.88
C TYR A 39 -13.65 8.51 -3.35
N LYS A 40 -14.91 8.20 -3.69
CA LYS A 40 -15.33 7.83 -5.05
C LYS A 40 -16.42 8.75 -5.57
N CYS A 41 -16.40 9.03 -6.87
CA CYS A 41 -17.54 9.63 -7.54
C CYS A 41 -18.51 8.53 -7.99
N ASN A 42 -19.81 8.71 -7.74
CA ASN A 42 -20.80 7.73 -8.21
C ASN A 42 -21.24 7.96 -9.66
N THR A 43 -20.85 9.10 -10.25
CA THR A 43 -21.20 9.50 -11.62
C THR A 43 -20.03 9.30 -12.58
N CYS A 44 -18.79 9.37 -12.10
CA CYS A 44 -17.58 9.28 -12.90
C CYS A 44 -16.68 8.19 -12.33
N ASP A 45 -15.86 7.56 -13.17
CA ASP A 45 -14.77 6.69 -12.72
C ASP A 45 -13.63 7.57 -12.17
N TYR A 46 -13.82 8.08 -10.96
CA TYR A 46 -12.90 8.98 -10.28
C TYR A 46 -12.74 8.57 -8.81
N ASP A 47 -11.61 7.95 -8.52
CA ASP A 47 -11.32 7.34 -7.22
C ASP A 47 -10.09 7.98 -6.59
N LEU A 48 -10.15 8.31 -5.30
CA LEU A 48 -9.03 8.87 -4.56
C LEU A 48 -8.74 8.06 -3.29
N HIS A 49 -7.45 7.86 -2.99
CA HIS A 49 -7.05 7.51 -1.61
C HIS A 49 -7.54 8.59 -0.65
N MET A 50 -7.79 8.23 0.62
CA MET A 50 -8.14 9.21 1.66
C MET A 50 -7.19 10.40 1.71
N HIS A 51 -5.88 10.16 1.64
CA HIS A 51 -4.86 11.20 1.68
C HIS A 51 -4.71 12.01 0.39
N CYS A 52 -5.29 11.55 -0.72
CA CYS A 52 -5.38 12.31 -1.97
C CYS A 52 -6.68 13.12 -2.04
N ALA A 53 -7.73 12.62 -1.39
CA ALA A 53 -9.01 13.29 -1.25
C ALA A 53 -8.93 14.48 -0.28
N LEU A 54 -8.20 14.32 0.82
CA LEU A 54 -8.02 15.34 1.85
C LEU A 54 -6.53 15.59 2.12
N PRO A 55 -5.78 16.16 1.16
CA PRO A 55 -4.36 16.40 1.35
C PRO A 55 -4.12 17.54 2.34
N SER A 56 -3.15 17.38 3.23
CA SER A 56 -2.64 18.49 4.02
C SER A 56 -1.79 19.39 3.10
N PRO A 57 -1.88 20.74 3.21
CA PRO A 57 -1.07 21.63 2.37
C PRO A 57 0.43 21.42 2.53
N SER A 58 0.87 21.01 3.72
CA SER A 58 2.25 20.63 4.00
C SER A 58 2.34 19.53 5.06
N ILE A 59 3.44 18.80 5.05
CA ILE A 59 3.76 17.75 6.02
C ILE A 59 5.26 17.74 6.37
N SER A 60 5.57 17.24 7.56
CA SER A 60 6.90 16.74 7.92
C SER A 60 6.89 15.22 7.93
N HIS A 61 8.06 14.60 7.78
CA HIS A 61 8.18 13.14 7.80
C HIS A 61 9.37 12.70 8.67
N PRO A 62 9.25 11.66 9.53
CA PRO A 62 10.30 11.24 10.45
C PRO A 62 11.67 10.97 9.82
N PHE A 63 11.69 10.45 8.59
CA PHE A 63 12.93 10.19 7.84
C PHE A 63 13.62 11.43 7.26
N TYR A 64 12.96 12.58 7.29
CA TYR A 64 13.41 13.82 6.70
C TYR A 64 13.19 14.98 7.66
N THR A 65 13.84 14.94 8.82
CA THR A 65 13.64 15.90 9.92
C THR A 65 13.95 17.36 9.55
N LYS A 66 14.72 17.58 8.47
CA LYS A 66 15.06 18.93 7.95
C LYS A 66 14.22 19.34 6.73
N CYS A 67 13.22 18.54 6.35
CA CYS A 67 12.39 18.79 5.18
C CYS A 67 10.97 19.18 5.60
N SER A 68 10.45 20.22 4.94
CA SER A 68 9.02 20.49 4.85
C SER A 68 8.58 20.13 3.44
N PHE A 69 7.60 19.25 3.31
CA PHE A 69 7.04 18.86 2.03
C PHE A 69 5.74 19.61 1.80
N GLN A 70 5.62 20.27 0.65
CA GLN A 70 4.42 20.95 0.22
C GLN A 70 3.64 20.06 -0.74
N PHE A 71 2.32 20.04 -0.58
CA PHE A 71 1.44 19.34 -1.51
C PHE A 71 1.36 20.10 -2.82
N LEU A 72 1.51 19.39 -3.93
CA LEU A 72 1.32 19.89 -5.29
C LEU A 72 0.42 18.93 -6.06
N ALA A 73 -0.53 19.49 -6.82
CA ALA A 73 -1.42 18.70 -7.68
C ALA A 73 -0.68 18.06 -8.87
N ARG A 74 0.53 18.54 -9.19
CA ARG A 74 1.40 18.01 -10.23
C ARG A 74 2.86 18.12 -9.80
N PRO A 75 3.74 17.21 -10.25
CA PRO A 75 5.17 17.31 -9.99
C PRO A 75 5.75 18.62 -10.55
N PRO A 76 6.75 19.23 -9.88
CA PRO A 76 7.39 20.44 -10.37
C PRO A 76 8.37 20.15 -11.51
N GLY A 77 8.37 21.01 -12.53
CA GLY A 77 9.23 20.90 -13.71
C GLY A 77 8.77 19.84 -14.70
N ASN A 78 9.58 19.62 -15.75
CA ASN A 78 9.26 18.72 -16.87
C ASN A 78 10.11 17.43 -16.89
N THR A 79 10.97 17.23 -15.89
CA THR A 79 11.81 16.03 -15.79
C THR A 79 11.09 14.93 -15.03
N PRO A 80 11.26 13.65 -15.42
CA PRO A 80 10.75 12.52 -14.65
C PRO A 80 11.18 12.60 -13.17
N ARG A 81 10.24 12.34 -12.27
CA ARG A 81 10.45 12.36 -10.81
C ARG A 81 10.02 11.04 -10.21
N TYR A 82 10.71 10.62 -9.17
CA TYR A 82 10.48 9.33 -8.51
C TYR A 82 10.24 9.54 -7.03
N CYS A 83 9.30 8.78 -6.48
CA CYS A 83 8.99 8.81 -5.06
C CYS A 83 10.16 8.23 -4.26
N ASN A 84 10.70 8.99 -3.31
CA ASN A 84 11.83 8.55 -2.49
C ASN A 84 11.48 7.40 -1.50
N ALA A 85 10.21 7.04 -1.38
CA ALA A 85 9.75 5.93 -0.55
C ALA A 85 9.62 4.62 -1.33
N CYS A 86 9.04 4.66 -2.53
CA CYS A 86 8.72 3.44 -3.29
C CYS A 86 9.39 3.36 -4.67
N GLU A 87 10.24 4.34 -5.03
CA GLU A 87 10.96 4.42 -6.31
C GLU A 87 10.09 4.46 -7.57
N LYS A 88 8.76 4.49 -7.45
CA LYS A 88 7.84 4.61 -8.58
C LYS A 88 7.71 6.05 -9.07
N ASP A 89 7.31 6.20 -10.33
CA ASP A 89 7.08 7.48 -10.98
C ASP A 89 6.06 8.34 -10.24
N VAL A 90 6.32 9.64 -10.20
CA VAL A 90 5.39 10.65 -9.68
C VAL A 90 4.77 11.37 -10.87
N THR A 91 3.54 10.98 -11.22
CA THR A 91 2.81 11.50 -12.40
C THR A 91 1.56 12.31 -12.03
N GLY A 92 1.29 12.48 -10.74
CA GLY A 92 0.14 13.23 -10.23
C GLY A 92 0.44 13.94 -8.92
N PHE A 93 -0.48 13.85 -7.96
CA PHE A 93 -0.37 14.46 -6.65
C PHE A 93 0.92 14.03 -5.93
N VAL A 94 1.63 15.01 -5.37
CA VAL A 94 2.94 14.81 -4.76
C VAL A 94 3.12 15.71 -3.55
N TYR A 95 3.85 15.21 -2.56
CA TYR A 95 4.49 16.02 -1.54
C TYR A 95 5.94 16.27 -1.95
N HIS A 96 6.26 17.53 -2.24
CA HIS A 96 7.56 17.97 -2.74
C HIS A 96 8.29 18.83 -1.71
N CYS A 97 9.54 18.51 -1.43
CA CYS A 97 10.42 19.35 -0.61
C CYS A 97 11.31 20.21 -1.51
N LYS A 98 11.01 21.51 -1.60
CA LYS A 98 11.73 22.45 -2.48
C LYS A 98 13.24 22.55 -2.17
N SER A 99 13.64 22.47 -0.90
CA SER A 99 15.06 22.63 -0.52
C SER A 99 15.92 21.41 -0.82
N CYS A 100 15.34 20.20 -0.77
CA CYS A 100 16.09 18.95 -0.97
C CYS A 100 15.79 18.27 -2.31
N GLY A 101 14.72 18.67 -3.00
CA GLY A 101 14.24 18.02 -4.21
C GLY A 101 13.61 16.65 -4.00
N TYR A 102 13.31 16.27 -2.75
CA TYR A 102 12.67 14.99 -2.44
C TYR A 102 11.18 15.02 -2.75
N ASP A 103 10.66 13.90 -3.23
CA ASP A 103 9.26 13.70 -3.60
C ASP A 103 8.70 12.46 -2.93
N LEU A 104 7.46 12.57 -2.46
CA LEU A 104 6.70 11.46 -1.89
C LEU A 104 5.29 11.46 -2.47
N HIS A 105 4.80 10.30 -2.91
CA HIS A 105 3.36 10.15 -3.12
C HIS A 105 2.61 10.39 -1.81
N PRO A 106 1.40 10.98 -1.82
CA PRO A 106 0.58 11.14 -0.63
C PRO A 106 0.37 9.84 0.18
N CYS A 107 0.15 8.71 -0.48
CA CYS A 107 0.03 7.41 0.19
C CYS A 107 1.35 6.94 0.82
N CYS A 108 2.49 7.20 0.17
CA CYS A 108 3.81 6.87 0.71
C CYS A 108 4.21 7.73 1.91
N ALA A 109 3.85 9.01 1.90
CA ALA A 109 4.19 9.94 2.97
C ALA A 109 3.42 9.67 4.27
N LYS A 110 2.36 8.87 4.21
CA LYS A 110 1.52 8.48 5.35
C LYS A 110 1.70 7.01 5.75
N LEU A 111 2.71 6.34 5.20
CA LEU A 111 3.05 4.99 5.61
C LEU A 111 3.33 4.94 7.12
N PRO A 112 2.72 4.01 7.86
CA PRO A 112 2.95 3.90 9.29
C PRO A 112 4.39 3.44 9.56
N MET A 113 5.01 4.08 10.56
CA MET A 113 6.38 3.76 10.98
C MET A 113 6.50 2.37 11.60
N VAL A 114 5.39 1.87 12.17
CA VAL A 114 5.30 0.55 12.78
C VAL A 114 3.98 -0.09 12.36
N LEU A 115 4.06 -1.35 11.96
CA LEU A 115 2.92 -2.24 11.79
C LEU A 115 3.01 -3.30 12.88
N ASP A 116 1.91 -3.49 13.59
CA ASP A 116 1.81 -4.40 14.72
C ASP A 116 0.48 -5.14 14.60
N ASP A 117 0.54 -6.44 14.35
CA ASP A 117 -0.64 -7.31 14.29
C ASP A 117 -0.85 -8.12 15.58
N GLY A 118 -0.06 -7.83 16.63
CA GLY A 118 -0.04 -8.58 17.89
C GLY A 118 0.93 -9.76 17.91
N GLU A 119 1.30 -10.31 16.74
CA GLU A 119 2.25 -11.44 16.61
C GLU A 119 3.60 -10.99 16.03
N VAL A 120 3.56 -10.08 15.05
CA VAL A 120 4.67 -9.60 14.26
C VAL A 120 4.67 -8.07 14.23
N LYS A 121 5.81 -7.51 14.62
CA LYS A 121 6.09 -6.08 14.48
C LYS A 121 7.02 -5.83 13.32
N LEU A 122 6.59 -4.99 12.39
CA LEU A 122 7.38 -4.52 11.25
C LEU A 122 7.61 -3.03 11.38
N TYR A 123 8.87 -2.63 11.26
CA TYR A 123 9.29 -1.25 11.34
C TYR A 123 9.64 -0.76 9.95
N LEU A 124 9.19 0.44 9.62
CA LEU A 124 9.57 1.11 8.40
C LEU A 124 10.98 1.67 8.57
N TYR A 125 11.83 1.44 7.56
CA TYR A 125 13.18 1.97 7.49
C TYR A 125 13.39 2.70 6.17
N ARG A 126 14.05 3.86 6.24
CA ARG A 126 14.41 4.65 5.05
C ARG A 126 15.41 3.92 4.15
N LYS A 127 16.40 3.27 4.75
CA LYS A 127 17.47 2.52 4.07
C LYS A 127 17.86 1.32 4.94
N VAL A 128 18.12 0.20 4.29
CA VAL A 128 18.57 -1.05 4.93
C VAL A 128 19.69 -1.68 4.10
N SER A 129 20.63 -2.36 4.76
CA SER A 129 21.72 -3.08 4.12
C SER A 129 21.32 -4.47 3.61
N GLU A 130 20.22 -5.00 4.13
CA GLU A 130 19.71 -6.33 3.83
C GLU A 130 19.02 -6.39 2.47
N SER A 131 19.11 -7.55 1.81
CA SER A 131 18.35 -7.83 0.61
C SER A 131 16.85 -7.91 0.92
N CYS A 132 16.03 -7.49 -0.03
CA CYS A 132 14.59 -7.70 0.02
C CYS A 132 14.27 -9.18 -0.22
N HIS A 133 13.36 -9.74 0.57
CA HIS A 133 12.95 -11.14 0.48
C HIS A 133 12.18 -11.45 -0.81
N ARG A 134 11.51 -10.45 -1.40
CA ARG A 134 10.76 -10.62 -2.66
C ARG A 134 11.67 -10.62 -3.88
N CYS A 135 12.54 -9.61 -4.02
CA CYS A 135 13.34 -9.44 -5.23
C CYS A 135 14.80 -9.91 -5.11
N GLY A 136 15.25 -10.27 -3.91
CA GLY A 136 16.63 -10.71 -3.64
C GLY A 136 17.69 -9.60 -3.71
N ARG A 137 17.32 -8.37 -4.09
CA ARG A 137 18.24 -7.25 -4.29
C ARG A 137 18.23 -6.30 -3.09
N LYS A 138 19.31 -5.54 -2.93
CA LYS A 138 19.34 -4.34 -2.08
C LYS A 138 18.73 -3.19 -2.90
N GLY A 139 17.81 -2.43 -2.30
CA GLY A 139 17.09 -1.35 -2.99
C GLY A 139 17.31 0.02 -2.35
N ARG A 140 16.87 1.08 -3.05
CA ARG A 140 16.91 2.47 -2.56
C ARG A 140 15.59 2.87 -1.90
N SER A 141 14.52 2.10 -2.12
CA SER A 141 13.20 2.28 -1.56
C SER A 141 13.21 1.99 -0.06
N TRP A 142 12.22 2.52 0.63
CA TRP A 142 12.00 2.19 2.03
C TRP A 142 11.66 0.72 2.16
N SER A 143 11.89 0.19 3.34
CA SER A 143 11.65 -1.22 3.62
C SER A 143 10.92 -1.40 4.94
N TYR A 144 9.95 -2.30 4.95
CA TYR A 144 9.44 -2.85 6.20
C TYR A 144 10.32 -4.01 6.63
N ARG A 145 10.82 -3.95 7.86
CA ARG A 145 11.68 -4.98 8.44
C ARG A 145 11.14 -5.46 9.78
N SER A 146 11.13 -6.77 9.98
CA SER A 146 10.66 -7.40 11.22
C SER A 146 11.54 -7.06 12.41
N ALA A 147 10.93 -7.00 13.61
CA ALA A 147 11.64 -6.90 14.88
C ALA A 147 12.76 -7.94 15.02
N CYS A 148 12.50 -9.19 14.60
CA CYS A 148 13.47 -10.28 14.63
C CYS A 148 14.57 -10.17 13.55
N LYS A 149 14.57 -9.10 12.75
CA LYS A 149 15.53 -8.78 11.68
C LYS A 149 15.62 -9.79 10.53
N LYS A 150 14.81 -10.85 10.55
CA LYS A 150 14.81 -11.91 9.54
C LYS A 150 14.05 -11.55 8.27
N TYR A 151 13.05 -10.68 8.34
CA TYR A 151 12.24 -10.29 7.17
C TYR A 151 12.49 -8.85 6.79
N ASN A 152 12.62 -8.62 5.49
CA ASN A 152 12.86 -7.31 4.88
C ASN A 152 12.16 -7.23 3.53
N LEU A 153 11.25 -6.29 3.36
CA LEU A 153 10.48 -6.09 2.13
C LEU A 153 10.51 -4.61 1.72
N HIS A 154 10.94 -4.35 0.49
CA HIS A 154 10.83 -3.03 -0.11
C HIS A 154 9.36 -2.61 -0.23
N VAL A 155 9.05 -1.35 0.07
CA VAL A 155 7.74 -0.75 -0.20
C VAL A 155 7.39 -0.86 -1.68
N ALA A 156 8.39 -0.70 -2.56
CA ALA A 156 8.23 -0.89 -4.01
C ALA A 156 7.72 -2.31 -4.35
N CYS A 157 8.40 -3.33 -3.82
CA CYS A 157 8.03 -4.74 -4.06
C CYS A 157 6.66 -5.08 -3.48
N VAL A 158 6.30 -4.54 -2.31
CA VAL A 158 4.95 -4.72 -1.76
C VAL A 158 3.91 -4.16 -2.72
N LYS A 159 4.12 -2.94 -3.24
CA LYS A 159 3.21 -2.34 -4.23
C LYS A 159 3.10 -3.15 -5.53
N GLU A 160 4.19 -3.78 -5.99
CA GLU A 160 4.19 -4.61 -7.20
C GLU A 160 3.38 -5.90 -7.03
N MET A 161 3.51 -6.59 -5.89
CA MET A 161 2.73 -7.79 -5.59
C MET A 161 1.21 -7.56 -5.70
N LEU A 162 0.78 -6.32 -5.46
CA LEU A 162 -0.63 -5.92 -5.48
C LEU A 162 -1.13 -5.62 -6.89
N VAL A 163 -0.27 -5.05 -7.72
CA VAL A 163 -0.55 -4.85 -9.14
C VAL A 163 -0.64 -6.20 -9.86
N GLU A 164 0.26 -7.14 -9.56
CA GLU A 164 0.20 -8.52 -10.08
C GLU A 164 -1.11 -9.21 -9.70
N THR A 165 -1.50 -9.12 -8.41
CA THR A 165 -2.78 -9.66 -7.93
C THR A 165 -3.98 -9.02 -8.65
N TRP A 166 -3.94 -7.71 -8.92
CA TRP A 166 -5.00 -7.00 -9.65
C TRP A 166 -5.10 -7.43 -11.12
N HIS A 167 -3.97 -7.65 -11.80
CA HIS A 167 -3.97 -8.15 -13.18
C HIS A 167 -4.55 -9.56 -13.27
N ASP A 168 -4.21 -10.45 -12.34
CA ASP A 168 -4.74 -11.82 -12.31
C ASP A 168 -6.28 -11.84 -12.13
N LEU A 169 -6.82 -10.93 -11.33
CA LEU A 169 -8.28 -10.79 -11.15
C LEU A 169 -8.98 -10.22 -12.39
N ASN A 170 -8.35 -9.28 -13.09
CA ASN A 170 -8.93 -8.65 -14.29
C ASN A 170 -8.87 -9.55 -15.54
N VAL A 171 -7.85 -10.41 -15.68
CA VAL A 171 -7.75 -11.37 -16.79
C VAL A 171 -8.86 -12.43 -16.71
N GLY A 172 -9.39 -12.73 -15.51
CA GLY A 172 -10.56 -13.60 -15.34
C GLY A 172 -11.89 -13.02 -15.84
N ARG A 173 -11.92 -11.74 -16.25
CA ARG A 173 -13.13 -11.04 -16.73
C ARG A 173 -13.30 -11.08 -18.26
N GLY A 174 -12.35 -11.64 -19.00
CA GLY A 174 -12.29 -11.63 -20.46
C GLY A 174 -12.54 -12.98 -21.13
N SER A 175 -13.68 -13.63 -20.90
CA SER A 175 -14.22 -14.65 -21.82
C SER A 175 -15.73 -14.85 -21.64
N TYR A 176 -16.43 -15.11 -22.74
CA TYR A 176 -17.86 -14.95 -23.00
C TYR A 176 -18.84 -15.89 -22.23
N SER A 177 -20.01 -15.32 -21.93
CA SER A 177 -21.39 -15.90 -21.99
C SER A 177 -21.99 -16.78 -20.88
N THR A 178 -23.13 -16.28 -20.39
CA THR A 178 -24.39 -16.95 -19.99
C THR A 178 -24.38 -18.06 -18.94
N GLY A 179 -25.03 -17.80 -17.81
CA GLY A 179 -25.54 -18.86 -16.93
C GLY A 179 -25.62 -18.44 -15.46
N SER A 180 -26.83 -18.19 -14.98
CA SER A 180 -27.16 -17.98 -13.58
C SER A 180 -26.56 -19.08 -12.69
N SER A 181 -25.69 -18.69 -11.76
CA SER A 181 -25.40 -19.41 -10.52
C SER A 181 -24.67 -18.47 -9.57
N THR A 182 -25.37 -18.04 -8.53
CA THR A 182 -24.89 -17.30 -7.36
C THR A 182 -23.82 -18.10 -6.61
N ARG A 183 -22.57 -18.03 -7.06
CA ARG A 183 -21.42 -18.43 -6.23
C ARG A 183 -20.95 -17.21 -5.45
N LYS A 184 -21.22 -17.22 -4.14
CA LYS A 184 -20.63 -16.32 -3.14
C LYS A 184 -19.11 -16.29 -3.36
N LEU A 185 -18.62 -15.18 -3.89
CA LEU A 185 -17.20 -14.93 -4.08
C LEU A 185 -16.60 -14.62 -2.71
N GLU A 186 -15.87 -15.57 -2.14
CA GLU A 186 -15.02 -15.30 -0.97
C GLU A 186 -13.86 -14.39 -1.40
N THR A 187 -14.11 -13.09 -1.41
CA THR A 187 -13.13 -12.00 -1.66
C THR A 187 -12.23 -11.79 -0.43
N ARG A 188 -11.56 -12.85 0.01
CA ARG A 188 -10.49 -12.73 1.01
C ARG A 188 -9.23 -12.25 0.31
N ILE A 189 -8.56 -11.24 0.89
CA ILE A 189 -7.16 -10.90 0.58
C ILE A 189 -6.40 -12.23 0.42
N PRO A 190 -5.78 -12.51 -0.74
CA PRO A 190 -5.19 -13.82 -0.98
C PRO A 190 -4.24 -14.19 0.17
N SER A 191 -4.41 -15.38 0.72
CA SER A 191 -3.41 -15.92 1.64
C SER A 191 -2.15 -16.15 0.82
N LEU A 192 -1.18 -15.25 0.93
CA LEU A 192 0.10 -15.29 0.20
C LEU A 192 1.03 -16.43 0.67
N LYS A 193 0.45 -17.45 1.35
CA LYS A 193 1.12 -18.68 1.78
C LYS A 193 1.81 -19.40 0.60
N GLY A 194 1.36 -19.18 -0.64
CA GLY A 194 1.96 -19.75 -1.86
C GLY A 194 3.03 -18.90 -2.57
N THR A 195 3.02 -17.57 -2.43
CA THR A 195 3.92 -16.64 -3.16
C THR A 195 5.35 -16.59 -2.62
N LEU A 196 5.61 -17.27 -1.50
CA LEU A 196 6.93 -17.39 -0.88
C LEU A 196 7.59 -18.76 -1.13
N GLN A 197 7.07 -19.57 -2.06
CA GLN A 197 7.77 -20.79 -2.51
C GLN A 197 9.02 -20.41 -3.34
N THR A 198 10.10 -20.16 -2.60
CA THR A 198 11.49 -20.56 -2.85
C THR A 198 11.80 -21.00 -4.28
N ARG A 199 12.34 -20.08 -5.09
CA ARG A 199 13.44 -20.44 -5.99
C ARG A 199 14.73 -20.10 -5.25
N HIS A 200 15.25 -21.03 -4.43
CA HIS A 200 16.69 -21.21 -4.21
C HIS A 200 16.93 -22.49 -3.43
N HIS A 201 17.47 -23.49 -4.13
CA HIS A 201 18.24 -24.58 -3.55
C HIS A 201 19.45 -23.99 -2.81
N SER A 202 19.48 -24.07 -1.49
CA SER A 202 20.72 -24.30 -0.77
C SER A 202 20.47 -25.13 0.49
N LYS A 203 21.13 -26.28 0.55
CA LYS A 203 21.14 -27.18 1.70
C LYS A 203 21.91 -26.48 2.84
N SER A 204 21.28 -26.36 4.00
CA SER A 204 21.99 -26.40 5.28
C SER A 204 21.02 -26.89 6.36
N LYS A 205 21.28 -28.11 6.85
CA LYS A 205 20.58 -28.70 7.99
C LYS A 205 21.11 -28.06 9.27
N GLY A 206 20.28 -27.25 9.94
CA GLY A 206 20.51 -26.76 11.29
C GLY A 206 19.16 -26.65 12.01
N LYS A 207 19.11 -27.04 13.30
CA LYS A 207 17.92 -27.14 14.15
C LYS A 207 16.92 -25.99 13.89
N VAL A 208 15.72 -26.32 13.42
CA VAL A 208 14.63 -25.39 13.17
C VAL A 208 14.18 -24.77 14.50
N GLN A 209 14.66 -23.56 14.77
CA GLN A 209 14.16 -22.75 15.86
C GLN A 209 12.82 -22.15 15.44
N LYS A 210 11.79 -22.41 16.25
CA LYS A 210 10.37 -22.04 16.12
C LYS A 210 10.12 -20.52 16.18
N CYS A 211 10.98 -19.73 15.55
CA CYS A 211 10.96 -18.28 15.58
C CYS A 211 10.91 -17.75 14.14
N CYS A 212 9.68 -17.45 13.75
CA CYS A 212 9.28 -16.67 12.59
C CYS A 212 9.27 -17.43 11.26
N GLU A 213 8.24 -18.25 11.05
CA GLU A 213 7.54 -18.20 9.76
C GLU A 213 6.75 -16.88 9.75
N MET A 214 6.90 -16.06 8.71
CA MET A 214 6.03 -14.89 8.55
C MET A 214 4.60 -15.41 8.32
N ALA A 215 3.74 -15.21 9.32
CA ALA A 215 2.33 -15.54 9.17
C ALA A 215 1.78 -14.79 7.95
N GLY A 216 0.93 -15.44 7.16
CA GLY A 216 0.28 -14.80 6.00
C GLY A 216 -0.39 -13.47 6.37
N LEU A 217 -0.83 -13.34 7.62
CA LEU A 217 -1.39 -12.13 8.22
C LEU A 217 -0.40 -10.96 8.23
N ALA A 218 0.83 -11.13 8.69
CA ALA A 218 1.82 -10.05 8.74
C ALA A 218 2.12 -9.45 7.35
N LEU A 219 2.09 -10.29 6.30
CA LEU A 219 2.24 -9.82 4.92
C LEU A 219 1.00 -9.06 4.42
N GLN A 220 -0.20 -9.50 4.81
CA GLN A 220 -1.45 -8.78 4.55
C GLN A 220 -1.48 -7.42 5.25
N PHE A 221 -0.92 -7.30 6.45
CA PHE A 221 -0.79 -6.02 7.15
C PHE A 221 0.11 -5.02 6.41
N VAL A 222 1.27 -5.48 5.93
CA VAL A 222 2.15 -4.64 5.10
C VAL A 222 1.44 -4.17 3.84
N ILE A 223 0.68 -5.07 3.22
CA ILE A 223 -0.12 -4.78 2.04
C ILE A 223 -1.18 -3.71 2.33
N SER A 224 -2.02 -3.89 3.35
CA SER A 224 -3.08 -2.95 3.70
C SER A 224 -2.52 -1.57 4.08
N ALA A 225 -1.41 -1.56 4.82
CA ALA A 225 -0.74 -0.33 5.20
C ALA A 225 -0.12 0.42 4.01
N VAL A 226 0.50 -0.31 3.08
CA VAL A 226 1.09 0.28 1.87
C VAL A 226 0.03 0.82 0.92
N LEU A 227 -1.19 0.28 0.98
CA LEU A 227 -2.31 0.65 0.13
C LEU A 227 -3.20 1.77 0.66
N GLY A 228 -2.95 2.23 1.89
CA GLY A 228 -3.55 3.46 2.42
C GLY A 228 -4.60 3.29 3.51
N ASP A 229 -4.87 2.07 4.01
CA ASP A 229 -5.65 1.91 5.23
C ASP A 229 -5.28 0.62 6.01
N PRO A 230 -4.46 0.74 7.09
CA PRO A 230 -4.13 -0.39 7.97
C PRO A 230 -5.28 -0.80 8.90
N THR A 231 -6.37 -0.01 9.00
CA THR A 231 -7.48 -0.23 9.96
C THR A 231 -8.28 -1.52 9.66
N THR A 232 -8.19 -2.00 8.41
CA THR A 232 -8.91 -3.16 7.89
C THR A 232 -8.64 -4.46 8.63
N LEU A 233 -7.42 -4.64 9.15
CA LEU A 233 -7.08 -5.84 9.89
C LEU A 233 -7.31 -5.70 11.40
N ILE A 234 -7.33 -4.48 11.93
CA ILE A 234 -7.68 -4.23 13.34
C ILE A 234 -9.16 -4.58 13.58
N ALA A 235 -10.07 -4.19 12.67
CA ALA A 235 -11.49 -4.51 12.80
C ALA A 235 -11.80 -6.01 12.60
N GLY A 236 -11.12 -6.68 11.66
CA GLY A 236 -11.30 -8.11 11.41
C GLY A 236 -10.78 -9.01 12.54
N VAL A 237 -9.66 -8.64 13.17
CA VAL A 237 -9.10 -9.36 14.33
C VAL A 237 -9.96 -9.14 15.58
N VAL A 238 -10.44 -7.92 15.82
CA VAL A 238 -11.34 -7.62 16.96
C VAL A 238 -12.70 -8.33 16.80
N GLY A 239 -13.26 -8.41 15.59
CA GLY A 239 -14.50 -9.16 15.33
C GLY A 239 -14.37 -10.68 15.53
N SER A 240 -13.20 -11.25 15.25
CA SER A 240 -12.91 -12.67 15.48
C SER A 240 -12.64 -13.01 16.95
N LEU A 241 -12.20 -12.05 17.76
CA LEU A 241 -11.93 -12.24 19.19
C LEU A 241 -13.18 -12.05 20.07
N MET A 242 -14.22 -11.39 19.56
CA MET A 242 -15.49 -11.17 20.27
C MET A 242 -16.61 -12.17 19.91
N SER A 243 -16.30 -13.22 19.15
CA SER A 243 -17.25 -14.29 18.78
C SER A 243 -16.97 -15.64 19.47
N LYS A 244 -16.50 -15.63 20.72
CA LYS A 244 -16.50 -16.81 21.59
C LYS A 244 -17.14 -16.48 22.93
#